data_AF-A0AAX3T9W4-F1
#
_entry.id   AF-A0AAX3T9W4-F1
#
_cell.length_a   1.000
_cell.length_b   1.000
_cell.length_c   1.000
_cell.angle_alpha   90.00
_cell.angle_beta   90.00
_cell.angle_gamma   90.00
#
_symmetry.space_group_name_H-M   'P 1'
#
loop_
_entity.id
_entity.type
_entity.pdbx_description
1 polymer ?
#
loop_
_entity_poly.entity_id
_entity_poly.type
_entity_poly.pdbx_seq_one_letter_code
_entity_poly.pdbx_strand_id
1 'polypeptide(L)'
;MNVRGRRIAPWIGLLGMVLVFAVWAVAVGRGAAYGISFVAIDAAPLAMATLLSFTLRPTAKAVFSLRAQTTERVAELAAQTAGADEREKQARHLDRLARPMIEKIASGEPLTAAERGECALLEAHLRDRLRAPILSTLELDEAAYSARQRGVEVIFLDDSGTPEQDPAVIASVREAAAHALQEAAGGRVCVRMWPSGRETVASVLVTDAAGTRRTEITADEVEELPRLGTQAVPRAGRPFA
;
A
#
# COMPACT_ATOMS: atom_id res chain seq x y z
N MET A 1 -36.39 7.05 -25.99
CA MET A 1 -35.67 8.34 -25.86
C MET A 1 -36.12 9.12 -24.60
N ASN A 2 -35.88 8.54 -23.41
CA ASN A 2 -36.10 9.20 -22.11
C ASN A 2 -34.85 9.14 -21.21
N VAL A 3 -33.74 8.60 -21.73
CA VAL A 3 -32.56 8.14 -20.98
C VAL A 3 -31.52 9.26 -20.73
N ARG A 4 -31.60 10.39 -21.45
CA ARG A 4 -30.64 11.51 -21.34
C ARG A 4 -31.14 12.72 -20.54
N GLY A 5 -31.98 12.51 -19.52
CA GLY A 5 -32.36 13.58 -18.56
C GLY A 5 -33.33 14.66 -19.09
N ARG A 6 -33.77 14.59 -20.35
CA ARG A 6 -34.70 15.57 -20.93
C ARG A 6 -36.15 15.22 -20.61
N ARG A 7 -36.57 15.51 -19.36
CA ARG A 7 -37.87 15.12 -18.79
C ARG A 7 -39.08 15.74 -19.51
N ILE A 8 -38.88 16.87 -20.18
CA ILE A 8 -39.96 17.70 -20.73
C ILE A 8 -40.20 17.41 -22.23
N ALA A 9 -39.20 16.88 -22.94
CA ALA A 9 -39.27 16.66 -24.39
C ALA A 9 -40.40 15.70 -24.87
N PRO A 10 -40.71 14.58 -24.18
CA PRO A 10 -41.80 13.70 -24.58
C PRO A 10 -43.18 14.36 -24.41
N TRP A 11 -43.33 15.14 -23.33
CA TRP A 11 -44.56 15.88 -23.04
C TRP A 11 -44.81 17.00 -24.05
N ILE A 12 -43.75 17.68 -24.51
CA ILE A 12 -43.84 18.67 -25.60
C ILE A 12 -44.27 17.99 -26.91
N GLY A 13 -43.73 16.81 -27.22
CA GLY A 13 -44.14 16.02 -28.40
C GLY A 13 -45.59 15.59 -28.33
N LEU A 14 -46.06 15.12 -27.16
CA LEU A 14 -47.46 14.77 -26.92
C LEU A 14 -48.37 16.01 -27.05
N LEU A 15 -47.97 17.14 -26.47
CA LEU A 15 -48.72 18.39 -26.58
C LEU A 15 -48.84 18.84 -28.04
N GLY A 16 -47.75 18.75 -28.81
CA GLY A 16 -47.75 19.05 -30.24
C GLY A 16 -48.67 18.12 -31.04
N MET A 17 -48.63 16.81 -30.74
CA MET A 17 -49.51 15.81 -31.34
C MET A 17 -51.00 16.13 -31.06
N VAL A 18 -51.35 16.40 -29.79
CA VAL A 18 -52.71 16.81 -29.39
C VAL A 18 -53.17 18.05 -30.16
N LEU A 19 -52.30 19.04 -30.31
CA LEU A 19 -52.61 20.29 -30.99
C LEU A 19 -52.86 20.09 -32.49
N VAL A 20 -52.02 19.28 -33.15
CA VAL A 20 -52.18 18.94 -34.59
C VAL A 20 -53.48 18.18 -34.84
N PHE A 21 -53.80 17.17 -34.03
CA PHE A 21 -55.04 16.39 -34.18
C PHE A 21 -56.30 17.18 -33.82
N ALA A 22 -56.23 18.08 -32.83
CA ALA A 22 -57.33 18.97 -32.49
C ALA A 22 -57.64 19.96 -33.63
N VAL A 23 -56.60 20.59 -34.20
CA VAL A 23 -56.75 21.51 -35.34
C VAL A 23 -57.30 20.78 -36.57
N TRP A 24 -56.81 19.58 -36.85
CA TRP A 24 -57.32 18.74 -37.93
C TRP A 24 -58.81 18.37 -37.72
N ALA A 25 -59.20 17.95 -36.52
CA ALA A 25 -60.58 17.56 -36.23
C ALA A 25 -61.56 18.74 -36.31
N VAL A 26 -61.12 19.95 -35.96
CA VAL A 26 -61.90 21.19 -36.16
C VAL A 26 -62.03 21.50 -37.64
N ALA A 27 -60.96 21.39 -38.43
CA ALA A 27 -60.99 21.65 -39.87
C ALA A 27 -61.92 20.68 -40.64
N VAL A 28 -62.07 19.44 -40.17
CA VAL A 28 -62.95 18.42 -40.74
C VAL A 28 -64.40 18.51 -40.19
N GLY A 29 -64.70 19.50 -39.34
CA GLY A 29 -66.05 19.76 -38.81
C GLY A 29 -66.53 18.74 -37.77
N ARG A 30 -65.63 17.90 -37.24
CA ARG A 30 -65.92 16.85 -36.24
C ARG A 30 -65.79 17.34 -34.79
N GLY A 31 -65.26 18.57 -34.60
CA GLY A 31 -65.04 19.20 -33.30
C GLY A 31 -63.74 18.75 -32.62
N ALA A 32 -63.13 19.64 -31.85
CA ALA A 32 -61.82 19.42 -31.22
C ALA A 32 -61.79 18.20 -30.29
N ALA A 33 -62.90 17.91 -29.59
CA ALA A 33 -63.01 16.79 -28.66
C ALA A 33 -62.73 15.43 -29.33
N TYR A 34 -63.16 15.26 -30.59
CA TYR A 34 -62.95 14.02 -31.34
C TYR A 34 -61.47 13.77 -31.64
N GLY A 35 -60.72 14.82 -31.98
CA GLY A 35 -59.27 14.73 -32.22
C GLY A 35 -58.47 14.42 -30.95
N ILE A 36 -58.91 14.96 -29.80
CA ILE A 36 -58.27 14.72 -28.49
C ILE A 36 -58.45 13.26 -28.05
N SER A 37 -59.62 12.65 -28.30
CA SER A 37 -59.89 11.26 -27.92
C SER A 37 -58.98 10.23 -28.63
N PHE A 38 -58.53 10.52 -29.86
CA PHE A 38 -57.60 9.63 -30.58
C PHE A 38 -56.21 9.60 -29.93
N VAL A 39 -55.72 10.75 -29.46
CA VAL A 39 -54.38 10.87 -28.83
C VAL A 39 -54.37 10.33 -27.40
N ALA A 40 -55.54 10.20 -26.75
CA ALA A 40 -55.66 9.67 -25.40
C ALA A 40 -55.18 8.22 -25.26
N ILE A 41 -55.32 7.40 -26.33
CA ILE A 41 -54.85 6.01 -26.35
C ILE A 41 -53.31 5.94 -26.27
N ASP A 42 -52.62 6.88 -26.92
CA ASP A 42 -51.16 6.95 -26.94
C ASP A 42 -50.57 7.55 -25.65
N ALA A 43 -51.39 8.23 -24.85
CA ALA A 43 -50.98 8.81 -23.58
C ALA A 43 -50.75 7.75 -22.48
N ALA A 44 -51.50 6.64 -22.50
CA ALA A 44 -51.43 5.60 -21.46
C ALA A 44 -50.07 4.86 -21.41
N PRO A 45 -49.49 4.39 -22.54
CA PRO A 45 -48.15 3.79 -22.55
C PRO A 45 -47.06 4.78 -22.13
N LEU A 46 -47.20 6.06 -22.51
CA LEU A 46 -46.24 7.11 -22.17
C LEU A 46 -46.27 7.42 -20.66
N ALA A 47 -47.46 7.49 -20.06
CA ALA A 47 -47.63 7.66 -18.63
C ALA A 47 -47.01 6.47 -17.85
N MET A 48 -47.25 5.24 -18.30
CA MET A 48 -46.69 4.03 -17.68
C MET A 48 -45.16 4.00 -17.77
N ALA A 49 -44.59 4.33 -18.94
CA ALA A 49 -43.15 4.41 -19.12
C ALA A 49 -42.51 5.53 -18.27
N THR A 50 -43.22 6.64 -18.07
CA THR A 50 -42.76 7.77 -17.25
C THR A 50 -42.76 7.39 -15.77
N LEU A 51 -43.84 6.76 -15.30
CA LEU A 51 -43.96 6.26 -13.93
C LEU A 51 -42.86 5.24 -13.62
N LEU A 52 -42.67 4.25 -14.51
CA LEU A 52 -41.64 3.23 -14.38
C LEU A 52 -40.22 3.85 -14.36
N SER A 53 -39.99 4.88 -15.18
CA SER A 53 -38.72 5.61 -15.19
C SER A 53 -38.48 6.39 -13.90
N PHE A 54 -39.54 6.93 -13.28
CA PHE A 54 -39.47 7.65 -12.02
C PHE A 54 -39.17 6.71 -10.85
N THR A 55 -39.71 5.51 -10.87
CA THR A 55 -39.54 4.51 -9.79
C THR A 55 -38.22 3.74 -9.89
N LEU A 56 -37.78 3.34 -11.09
CA LEU A 56 -36.59 2.50 -11.24
C LEU A 56 -35.25 3.24 -11.15
N ARG A 57 -35.21 4.52 -11.56
CA ARG A 57 -33.96 5.31 -11.59
C ARG A 57 -33.37 5.62 -10.22
N PRO A 58 -34.14 6.06 -9.21
CA PRO A 58 -33.60 6.31 -7.88
C PRO A 58 -33.09 5.02 -7.25
N THR A 59 -33.83 3.91 -7.40
CA THR A 59 -33.46 2.60 -6.85
C THR A 59 -32.17 2.06 -7.47
N ALA A 60 -32.02 2.16 -8.79
CA ALA A 60 -30.79 1.77 -9.47
C ALA A 60 -29.60 2.62 -9.00
N LYS A 61 -29.75 3.96 -8.93
CA LYS A 61 -28.70 4.86 -8.44
C LYS A 61 -28.29 4.54 -7.00
N ALA A 62 -29.27 4.30 -6.11
CA ALA A 62 -29.01 3.95 -4.72
C ALA A 62 -28.20 2.65 -4.62
N VAL A 63 -28.59 1.61 -5.37
CA VAL A 63 -27.86 0.32 -5.42
C VAL A 63 -26.44 0.50 -5.94
N PHE A 64 -26.23 1.29 -7.00
CA PHE A 64 -24.87 1.57 -7.51
C PHE A 64 -24.02 2.35 -6.49
N SER A 65 -24.58 3.36 -5.81
CA SER A 65 -23.85 4.11 -4.78
C SER A 65 -23.50 3.27 -3.56
N LEU A 66 -24.42 2.39 -3.11
CA LEU A 66 -24.13 1.47 -2.01
C LEU A 66 -23.03 0.49 -2.39
N ARG A 67 -23.07 -0.07 -3.61
CA ARG A 67 -22.02 -0.96 -4.10
C ARG A 67 -20.66 -0.27 -4.13
N ALA A 68 -20.59 0.98 -4.58
CA ALA A 68 -19.34 1.75 -4.57
C ALA A 68 -18.79 1.93 -3.14
N GLN A 69 -19.65 2.33 -2.19
CA GLN A 69 -19.26 2.47 -0.77
C GLN A 69 -18.85 1.13 -0.14
N THR A 70 -19.52 0.04 -0.47
CA THR A 70 -19.15 -1.29 0.02
C THR A 70 -17.78 -1.71 -0.50
N THR A 71 -17.47 -1.46 -1.79
CA THR A 71 -16.15 -1.79 -2.35
C THR A 71 -15.03 -1.01 -1.67
N GLU A 72 -15.23 0.29 -1.42
CA GLU A 72 -14.28 1.14 -0.69
C GLU A 72 -14.05 0.63 0.74
N ARG A 73 -15.13 0.36 1.48
CA ARG A 73 -15.04 -0.21 2.84
C ARG A 73 -14.36 -1.58 2.86
N VAL A 74 -14.62 -2.44 1.87
CA VAL A 74 -13.96 -3.75 1.77
C VAL A 74 -12.46 -3.58 1.52
N ALA A 75 -12.05 -2.61 0.70
CA ALA A 75 -10.64 -2.31 0.47
C ALA A 75 -9.96 -1.76 1.72
N GLU A 76 -10.61 -0.84 2.45
CA GLU A 76 -10.12 -0.33 3.73
C GLU A 76 -9.99 -1.44 4.77
N LEU A 77 -11.02 -2.28 4.91
CA LEU A 77 -10.99 -3.43 5.84
C LEU A 77 -9.87 -4.39 5.46
N ALA A 78 -9.68 -4.70 4.18
CA ALA A 78 -8.60 -5.58 3.72
C ALA A 78 -7.21 -4.99 4.05
N ALA A 79 -7.02 -3.69 3.87
CA ALA A 79 -5.77 -3.01 4.24
C ALA A 79 -5.56 -3.01 5.77
N GLN A 80 -6.62 -2.77 6.55
CA GLN A 80 -6.56 -2.81 8.02
C GLN A 80 -6.25 -4.21 8.54
N THR A 81 -6.88 -5.26 7.97
CA THR A 81 -6.62 -6.65 8.36
C THR A 81 -5.20 -7.06 8.00
N ALA A 82 -4.71 -6.70 6.81
CA ALA A 82 -3.33 -6.98 6.41
C ALA A 82 -2.32 -6.30 7.35
N GLY A 83 -2.56 -5.04 7.73
CA GLY A 83 -1.73 -4.33 8.71
C GLY A 83 -1.84 -4.88 10.13
N ALA A 84 -2.98 -5.47 10.52
CA ALA A 84 -3.13 -6.14 11.81
C ALA A 84 -2.37 -7.47 11.84
N ASP A 85 -2.46 -8.27 10.77
CA ASP A 85 -1.76 -9.55 10.66
C ASP A 85 -0.24 -9.38 10.71
N GLU A 86 0.30 -8.35 10.06
CA GLU A 86 1.74 -8.07 10.09
C GLU A 86 2.20 -7.65 11.49
N ARG A 87 1.44 -6.77 12.18
CA ARG A 87 1.72 -6.39 13.56
C ARG A 87 1.70 -7.58 14.51
N GLU A 88 0.72 -8.47 14.34
CA GLU A 88 0.60 -9.69 15.14
C GLU A 88 1.80 -10.64 14.93
N LYS A 89 2.26 -10.81 13.68
CA LYS A 89 3.48 -11.60 13.39
C LYS A 89 4.72 -10.99 14.06
N GLN A 90 4.88 -9.67 13.97
CA GLN A 90 5.99 -8.96 14.59
C GLN A 90 5.94 -9.07 16.12
N ALA A 91 4.76 -8.91 16.72
CA ALA A 91 4.56 -9.07 18.16
C ALA A 91 4.93 -10.47 18.64
N ARG A 92 4.46 -11.53 17.96
CA ARG A 92 4.83 -12.92 18.31
C ARG A 92 6.34 -13.17 18.18
N HIS A 93 6.97 -12.58 17.17
CA HIS A 93 8.39 -12.73 16.97
C HIS A 93 9.19 -12.05 18.09
N LEU A 94 8.83 -10.83 18.47
CA LEU A 94 9.43 -10.11 19.60
C LEU A 94 9.19 -10.84 20.91
N ASP A 95 7.98 -11.36 21.11
CA ASP A 95 7.62 -12.14 22.29
C ASP A 95 8.53 -13.36 22.44
N ARG A 96 8.69 -14.15 21.38
CA ARG A 96 9.58 -15.32 21.37
C ARG A 96 11.04 -14.98 21.70
N LEU A 97 11.52 -13.81 21.28
CA LEU A 97 12.90 -13.37 21.54
C LEU A 97 13.10 -12.81 22.95
N ALA A 98 12.19 -11.96 23.42
CA ALA A 98 12.38 -11.20 24.65
C ALA A 98 11.79 -11.88 25.90
N ARG A 99 10.70 -12.65 25.75
CA ARG A 99 9.97 -13.27 26.87
C ARG A 99 10.86 -14.08 27.80
N PRO A 100 11.76 -14.97 27.33
CA PRO A 100 12.55 -15.81 28.24
C PRO A 100 13.44 -14.99 29.20
N MET A 101 14.06 -13.92 28.69
CA MET A 101 14.91 -13.05 29.48
C MET A 101 14.09 -12.20 30.46
N ILE A 102 12.94 -11.68 30.01
CA ILE A 102 12.04 -10.88 30.85
C ILE A 102 11.43 -11.73 31.97
N GLU A 103 11.01 -12.97 31.70
CA GLU A 103 10.49 -13.90 32.71
C GLU A 103 11.56 -14.27 33.74
N LYS A 104 12.81 -14.41 33.30
CA LYS A 104 13.95 -14.62 34.20
C LYS A 104 14.25 -13.40 35.07
N ILE A 105 14.15 -12.19 34.54
CA ILE A 105 14.26 -10.96 35.35
C ILE A 105 13.09 -10.88 36.35
N ALA A 106 11.89 -11.27 35.92
CA ALA A 106 10.69 -11.24 36.74
C ALA A 106 10.70 -12.30 37.87
N SER A 107 11.49 -13.37 37.76
CA SER A 107 11.64 -14.37 38.83
C SER A 107 12.34 -13.80 40.07
N GLY A 108 13.07 -12.69 39.93
CA GLY A 108 13.81 -12.06 41.02
C GLY A 108 15.15 -12.72 41.35
N GLU A 109 15.54 -13.77 40.62
CA GLU A 109 16.86 -14.39 40.77
C GLU A 109 17.97 -13.45 40.22
N PRO A 110 19.12 -13.35 40.91
CA PRO A 110 20.21 -12.51 40.43
C PRO A 110 20.83 -13.08 39.16
N LEU A 111 20.86 -12.28 38.09
CA LEU A 111 21.47 -12.69 36.83
C LEU A 111 22.98 -12.95 36.98
N THR A 112 23.47 -14.00 36.35
CA THR A 112 24.91 -14.27 36.26
C THR A 112 25.60 -13.21 35.37
N ALA A 113 26.94 -13.14 35.41
CA ALA A 113 27.68 -12.21 34.54
C ALA A 113 27.46 -12.52 33.04
N ALA A 114 27.35 -13.81 32.69
CA ALA A 114 27.05 -14.25 31.33
C ALA A 114 25.65 -13.80 30.88
N GLU A 115 24.65 -13.98 31.74
CA GLU A 115 23.25 -13.58 31.46
C GLU A 115 23.09 -12.06 31.33
N ARG A 116 23.86 -11.28 32.09
CA ARG A 116 23.89 -9.81 31.91
C ARG A 116 24.47 -9.43 30.55
N GLY A 117 25.50 -10.15 30.09
CA GLY A 117 26.03 -9.99 28.75
C GLY A 117 25.00 -10.33 27.68
N GLU A 118 24.31 -11.46 27.80
CA GLU A 118 23.22 -11.84 26.91
C GLU A 118 22.08 -10.81 26.89
N CYS A 119 21.71 -10.28 28.06
CA CYS A 119 20.70 -9.23 28.17
C CYS A 119 21.12 -7.95 27.43
N ALA A 120 22.39 -7.53 27.56
CA ALA A 120 22.91 -6.36 26.86
C ALA A 120 22.96 -6.57 25.34
N LEU A 121 23.32 -7.78 24.88
CA LEU A 121 23.30 -8.13 23.46
C LEU A 121 21.88 -8.14 22.89
N LEU A 122 20.92 -8.69 23.64
CA LEU A 122 19.50 -8.72 23.26
C LEU A 122 18.92 -7.30 23.19
N GLU A 123 19.20 -6.45 24.18
CA GLU A 123 18.77 -5.04 24.18
C GLU A 123 19.33 -4.30 22.97
N ALA A 124 20.63 -4.44 22.68
CA ALA A 124 21.27 -3.81 21.54
C ALA A 124 20.64 -4.27 20.21
N HIS A 125 20.36 -5.57 20.07
CA HIS A 125 19.67 -6.11 18.90
C HIS A 125 18.26 -5.53 18.73
N LEU A 126 17.45 -5.51 19.80
CA LEU A 126 16.09 -4.96 19.75
C LEU A 126 16.07 -3.45 19.45
N ARG A 127 17.01 -2.70 20.03
CA ARG A 127 17.15 -1.26 19.81
C ARG A 127 17.50 -0.94 18.36
N ASP A 128 18.39 -1.72 17.76
CA ASP A 128 18.81 -1.49 16.39
C ASP A 128 17.72 -1.86 15.39
N ARG A 129 16.99 -2.94 15.64
CA ARG A 129 15.82 -3.30 14.84
C ARG A 129 14.74 -2.22 14.85
N LEU A 130 14.57 -1.52 15.97
CA LEU A 130 13.68 -0.36 16.07
C LEU A 130 14.24 0.88 15.35
N ARG A 131 15.54 1.14 15.47
CA ARG A 131 16.21 2.32 14.90
C ARG A 131 16.48 2.23 13.40
N ALA A 132 16.72 1.04 12.88
CA ALA A 132 17.10 0.81 11.50
C ALA A 132 16.43 -0.45 10.91
N PRO A 133 15.10 -0.43 10.69
CA PRO A 133 14.37 -1.60 10.22
C PRO A 133 14.88 -2.13 8.87
N ILE A 134 15.32 -1.24 7.96
CA ILE A 134 15.81 -1.63 6.63
C ILE A 134 17.12 -2.42 6.73
N LEU A 135 17.89 -2.25 7.82
CA LEU A 135 19.13 -2.98 8.07
C LEU A 135 18.91 -4.24 8.92
N SER A 136 17.72 -4.50 9.45
CA SER A 136 17.45 -5.69 10.26
C SER A 136 17.10 -6.90 9.38
N THR A 137 18.13 -7.64 8.98
CA THR A 137 18.01 -8.96 8.35
C THR A 137 18.71 -10.01 9.20
N LEU A 138 18.30 -11.27 9.06
CA LEU A 138 18.90 -12.39 9.80
C LEU A 138 20.43 -12.44 9.65
N GLU A 139 20.92 -12.27 8.42
CA GLU A 139 22.36 -12.29 8.11
C GLU A 139 23.12 -11.15 8.79
N LEU A 140 22.57 -9.92 8.77
CA LEU A 140 23.24 -8.77 9.36
C LEU A 140 23.14 -8.78 10.88
N ASP A 141 22.03 -9.28 11.43
CA ASP A 141 21.82 -9.48 12.86
C ASP A 141 22.82 -10.50 13.43
N GLU A 142 23.07 -11.62 12.73
CA GLU A 142 24.09 -12.61 13.11
C GLU A 142 25.51 -12.02 13.03
N ALA A 143 25.83 -11.29 11.96
CA ALA A 143 27.12 -10.62 11.82
C ALA A 143 27.36 -9.60 12.94
N ALA A 144 26.35 -8.79 13.26
CA ALA A 144 26.40 -7.80 14.34
C ALA A 144 26.55 -8.48 15.71
N TYR A 145 25.81 -9.57 15.94
CA TYR A 145 25.91 -10.35 17.18
C TYR A 145 27.32 -10.92 17.37
N SER A 146 27.88 -11.55 16.33
CA SER A 146 29.25 -12.07 16.34
C SER A 146 30.29 -10.96 16.58
N ALA A 147 30.13 -9.80 15.93
CA ALA A 147 31.01 -8.64 16.15
C ALA A 147 30.95 -8.15 17.61
N ARG A 148 29.76 -8.06 18.19
CA ARG A 148 29.58 -7.66 19.60
C ARG A 148 30.17 -8.65 20.58
N GLN A 149 30.07 -9.95 20.30
CA GLN A 149 30.75 -10.97 21.12
C GLN A 149 32.28 -10.79 21.13
N ARG A 150 32.86 -10.26 20.04
CA ARG A 150 34.28 -9.87 19.97
C ARG A 150 34.59 -8.53 20.66
N GLY A 151 33.59 -7.85 21.22
CA GLY A 151 33.75 -6.55 21.87
C GLY A 151 33.69 -5.35 20.92
N VAL A 152 33.19 -5.53 19.69
CA VAL A 152 32.95 -4.43 18.75
C VAL A 152 31.65 -3.71 19.10
N GLU A 153 31.70 -2.38 19.22
CA GLU A 153 30.50 -1.54 19.35
C GLU A 153 29.83 -1.38 17.98
N VAL A 154 28.64 -1.95 17.81
CA VAL A 154 27.88 -1.89 16.54
C VAL A 154 26.70 -0.95 16.69
N ILE A 155 26.59 0.00 15.76
CA ILE A 155 25.51 1.01 15.71
C ILE A 155 24.88 1.02 14.31
N PHE A 156 23.56 0.78 14.24
CA PHE A 156 22.77 0.97 13.03
C PHE A 156 21.93 2.24 13.11
N LEU A 157 21.96 3.05 12.06
CA LEU A 157 21.19 4.29 11.92
C LEU A 157 20.48 4.30 10.57
N ASP A 158 19.16 4.49 10.61
CA ASP A 158 18.35 4.64 9.42
C ASP A 158 17.64 6.00 9.45
N ASP A 159 18.22 6.96 8.72
CA ASP A 159 17.62 8.28 8.53
C ASP A 159 16.88 8.37 7.18
N SER A 160 16.62 7.25 6.50
CA SER A 160 16.04 7.24 5.16
C SER A 160 14.60 7.74 5.08
N GLY A 161 13.84 7.61 6.18
CA GLY A 161 12.48 8.13 6.34
C GLY A 161 11.40 7.46 5.50
N THR A 162 11.76 6.79 4.40
CA THR A 162 10.83 6.09 3.50
C THR A 162 11.45 4.79 2.97
N PRO A 163 10.65 3.72 2.80
CA PRO A 163 11.13 2.45 2.26
C PRO A 163 11.42 2.47 0.74
N GLU A 164 11.31 3.63 0.09
CA GLU A 164 11.46 3.80 -1.36
C GLU A 164 12.93 3.97 -1.77
N GLN A 165 13.77 3.04 -1.29
CA GLN A 165 15.16 2.90 -1.71
C GLN A 165 15.28 1.73 -2.68
N ASP A 166 16.17 1.85 -3.66
CA ASP A 166 16.40 0.77 -4.62
C ASP A 166 16.84 -0.52 -3.87
N PRO A 167 16.16 -1.66 -4.09
CA PRO A 167 16.56 -2.93 -3.50
C PRO A 167 18.02 -3.31 -3.76
N ALA A 168 18.59 -2.92 -4.91
CA ALA A 168 20.00 -3.14 -5.22
C ALA A 168 20.92 -2.35 -4.29
N VAL A 169 20.55 -1.10 -3.96
CA VAL A 169 21.30 -0.26 -3.02
C VAL A 169 21.26 -0.88 -1.64
N ILE A 170 20.07 -1.29 -1.18
CA ILE A 170 19.92 -1.95 0.13
C ILE A 170 20.79 -3.21 0.20
N ALA A 171 20.83 -4.02 -0.86
CA ALA A 171 21.67 -5.22 -0.91
C ALA A 171 23.16 -4.89 -0.81
N SER A 172 23.64 -3.91 -1.58
CA SER A 172 25.04 -3.45 -1.54
C SER A 172 25.43 -2.91 -0.16
N VAL A 173 24.55 -2.12 0.47
CA VAL A 173 24.76 -1.60 1.84
C VAL A 173 24.85 -2.74 2.85
N ARG A 174 23.98 -3.74 2.75
CA ARG A 174 23.99 -4.91 3.65
C ARG A 174 25.26 -5.73 3.47
N GLU A 175 25.70 -5.95 2.24
CA GLU A 175 26.93 -6.67 1.93
C GLU A 175 28.17 -5.95 2.50
N ALA A 176 28.29 -4.65 2.24
CA ALA A 176 29.38 -3.84 2.77
C ALA A 176 29.39 -3.79 4.31
N ALA A 177 28.19 -3.69 4.92
CA ALA A 177 28.04 -3.73 6.37
C ALA A 177 28.42 -5.10 6.94
N ALA A 178 27.97 -6.20 6.33
CA ALA A 178 28.30 -7.55 6.76
C ALA A 178 29.82 -7.81 6.69
N HIS A 179 30.46 -7.40 5.60
CA HIS A 179 31.90 -7.51 5.43
C HIS A 179 32.66 -6.72 6.52
N ALA A 180 32.30 -5.45 6.74
CA ALA A 180 32.92 -4.63 7.77
C ALA A 180 32.74 -5.22 9.19
N LEU A 181 31.57 -5.79 9.47
CA LEU A 181 31.29 -6.46 10.74
C LEU A 181 32.05 -7.76 10.90
N GLN A 182 32.34 -8.51 9.83
CA GLN A 182 33.13 -9.72 9.88
C GLN A 182 34.62 -9.43 10.10
N GLU A 183 35.15 -8.39 9.45
CA GLU A 183 36.56 -7.99 9.58
C GLU A 183 36.88 -7.30 10.91
N ALA A 184 35.91 -6.64 11.54
CA ALA A 184 36.14 -5.91 12.78
C ALA A 184 36.55 -6.84 13.93
N ALA A 185 37.79 -6.67 14.41
CA ALA A 185 38.35 -7.38 15.56
C ALA A 185 38.22 -6.61 16.89
N GLY A 186 37.76 -5.35 16.84
CA GLY A 186 37.55 -4.48 17.99
C GLY A 186 37.11 -3.08 17.57
N GLY A 187 36.89 -2.20 18.53
CA GLY A 187 36.51 -0.80 18.26
C GLY A 187 35.03 -0.63 17.97
N ARG A 188 34.68 0.18 16.96
CA ARG A 188 33.31 0.60 16.64
C ARG A 188 33.01 0.49 15.15
N VAL A 189 31.85 -0.06 14.82
CA VAL A 189 31.28 -0.08 13.46
C VAL A 189 29.94 0.66 13.48
N CYS A 190 29.80 1.70 12.66
CA CYS A 190 28.57 2.46 12.50
C CYS A 190 28.11 2.41 11.05
N VAL A 191 26.90 1.90 10.82
CA VAL A 191 26.27 1.87 9.50
C VAL A 191 25.12 2.86 9.51
N ARG A 192 25.14 3.82 8.58
CA ARG A 192 24.14 4.87 8.49
C ARG A 192 23.58 4.96 7.08
N MET A 193 22.25 4.97 6.96
CA MET A 193 21.56 5.25 5.71
C MET A 193 20.95 6.65 5.69
N TRP A 194 20.84 7.22 4.50
CA TRP A 194 20.29 8.54 4.24
C TRP A 194 19.07 8.48 3.29
N PRO A 195 18.26 9.56 3.22
CA PRO A 195 17.16 9.67 2.26
C PRO A 195 17.63 9.55 0.82
N SER A 196 16.76 9.03 -0.06
CA SER A 196 16.99 9.00 -1.50
C SER A 196 17.10 10.43 -2.07
N GLY A 197 17.92 10.59 -3.11
CA GLY A 197 18.18 11.91 -3.74
C GLY A 197 19.48 12.60 -3.28
N ARG A 198 20.30 11.92 -2.46
CA ARG A 198 21.71 12.29 -2.22
C ARG A 198 22.63 11.40 -3.04
N GLU A 199 23.79 11.94 -3.41
CA GLU A 199 24.87 11.17 -4.06
C GLU A 199 25.30 9.99 -3.18
N THR A 200 25.53 10.23 -1.89
CA THR A 200 25.79 9.19 -0.88
C THR A 200 24.49 8.71 -0.22
N VAL A 201 24.16 7.44 -0.43
CA VAL A 201 22.95 6.79 0.11
C VAL A 201 23.19 6.10 1.44
N ALA A 202 24.41 5.63 1.69
CA ALA A 202 24.81 5.06 2.97
C ALA A 202 26.30 5.26 3.26
N SER A 203 26.69 5.07 4.50
CA SER A 203 28.10 4.98 4.87
C SER A 203 28.34 3.95 5.97
N VAL A 204 29.45 3.23 5.85
CA VAL A 204 29.97 2.29 6.85
C VAL A 204 31.23 2.91 7.43
N LEU A 205 31.20 3.23 8.72
CA LEU A 205 32.31 3.81 9.47
C LEU A 205 32.89 2.76 10.41
N VAL A 206 34.15 2.38 10.20
CA VAL A 206 34.89 1.49 11.08
C VAL A 206 35.95 2.31 11.82
N THR A 207 35.96 2.23 13.14
CA THR A 207 36.96 2.87 14.00
C THR A 207 37.62 1.80 14.84
N ASP A 208 38.92 1.62 14.67
CA ASP A 208 39.75 0.67 15.41
C ASP A 208 41.00 1.37 15.99
N ALA A 209 41.95 0.59 16.49
CA ALA A 209 43.21 1.13 17.01
C ALA A 209 44.13 1.74 15.94
N ALA A 210 43.94 1.40 14.66
CA ALA A 210 44.72 1.92 13.54
C ALA A 210 44.12 3.22 12.98
N GLY A 211 42.85 3.51 13.26
CA GLY A 211 42.21 4.80 12.97
C GLY A 211 40.76 4.64 12.55
N THR A 212 40.26 5.63 11.80
CA THR A 212 38.89 5.66 11.30
C THR A 212 38.89 5.49 9.78
N ARG A 213 38.18 4.48 9.29
CA ARG A 213 37.92 4.23 7.86
C ARG A 213 36.44 4.43 7.58
N ARG A 214 36.12 5.23 6.56
CA ARG A 214 34.74 5.43 6.09
C ARG A 214 34.62 4.92 4.66
N THR A 215 33.68 4.01 4.45
CA THR A 215 33.24 3.58 3.12
C THR A 215 31.91 4.27 2.86
N GLU A 216 31.86 5.10 1.83
CA GLU A 216 30.63 5.70 1.34
C GLU A 216 30.08 4.84 0.21
N ILE A 217 28.76 4.70 0.18
CA ILE A 217 28.07 3.98 -0.89
C ILE A 217 27.24 5.02 -1.62
N THR A 218 27.51 5.16 -2.90
CA THR A 218 26.82 6.12 -3.77
C THR A 218 25.67 5.46 -4.53
N ALA A 219 24.70 6.26 -4.98
CA ALA A 219 23.60 5.77 -5.80
C ALA A 219 24.09 5.22 -7.17
N ASP A 220 25.14 5.82 -7.73
CA ASP A 220 25.66 5.51 -9.06
C ASP A 220 26.54 4.25 -9.09
N GLU A 221 27.32 3.98 -8.05
CA GLU A 221 28.13 2.73 -7.93
C GLU A 221 27.27 1.46 -7.95
N VAL A 222 26.00 1.56 -7.55
CA VAL A 222 25.07 0.43 -7.56
C VAL A 222 24.45 0.22 -8.95
N GLU A 223 24.44 1.24 -9.80
CA GLU A 223 23.98 1.14 -11.19
C GLU A 223 25.01 0.43 -12.10
N GLU A 224 26.29 0.43 -11.74
CA GLU A 224 27.38 -0.28 -12.46
C GLU A 224 27.48 -1.79 -12.14
N LEU A 225 26.88 -2.27 -11.05
CA LEU A 225 26.76 -3.71 -10.81
C LEU A 225 25.81 -4.30 -11.87
N PRO A 226 26.22 -5.33 -12.64
CA PRO A 226 25.43 -5.82 -13.75
C PRO A 226 24.07 -6.29 -13.24
N ARG A 227 23.00 -5.60 -13.66
CA ARG A 227 21.60 -5.98 -13.46
C ARG A 227 21.36 -7.34 -14.13
N LEU A 228 21.78 -8.42 -13.48
CA LEU A 228 21.55 -9.79 -13.90
C LEU A 228 20.08 -10.13 -13.68
N GLY A 229 19.29 -9.89 -14.73
CA GLY A 229 18.15 -10.74 -15.10
C GLY A 229 16.88 -10.61 -14.28
N THR A 230 16.11 -9.53 -14.48
CA THR A 230 14.65 -9.68 -14.51
C THR A 230 14.23 -9.93 -15.96
N GLN A 231 14.24 -11.20 -16.38
CA GLN A 231 13.56 -11.57 -17.63
C GLN A 231 12.08 -11.28 -17.46
N ALA A 232 11.57 -10.38 -18.29
CA ALA A 232 10.16 -10.18 -18.51
C ALA A 232 9.53 -11.51 -18.97
N VAL A 233 8.58 -12.02 -18.19
CA VAL A 233 7.72 -13.13 -18.59
C VAL A 233 6.92 -12.69 -19.83
N PRO A 234 7.05 -13.35 -20.99
CA PRO A 234 6.26 -13.00 -22.15
C PRO A 234 4.80 -13.33 -21.88
N ARG A 235 3.92 -12.33 -22.04
CA ARG A 235 2.46 -12.52 -22.09
C ARG A 235 2.14 -13.47 -23.24
N ALA A 236 1.89 -14.73 -22.92
CA ALA A 236 1.31 -15.68 -23.85
C ALA A 236 -0.05 -15.15 -24.33
N GLY A 237 -0.11 -14.78 -25.61
CA GLY A 237 -1.35 -14.48 -26.31
C GLY A 237 -2.25 -15.70 -26.30
N ARG A 238 -3.50 -15.52 -25.84
CA ARG A 238 -4.56 -16.51 -25.99
C ARG A 238 -4.89 -16.68 -27.48
N PRO A 239 -5.09 -17.89 -27.99
CA PRO A 239 -5.72 -18.10 -29.29
C PRO A 239 -7.24 -17.99 -29.11
N PHE A 240 -7.89 -17.21 -29.96
CA PHE A 240 -9.31 -17.39 -30.24
C PHE A 240 -9.47 -17.58 -31.74
N ALA A 241 -10.21 -18.64 -32.07
CA ALA A 241 -10.80 -18.91 -33.37
C ALA A 241 -11.74 -17.77 -33.82
#